data_AF-A0A7Y5Q8W7-F1
#
_entry.id   AF-A0A7Y5Q8W7-F1
#
_cell.length_a   1.000
_cell.length_b   1.000
_cell.length_c   1.000
_cell.angle_alpha   90.00
_cell.angle_beta   90.00
_cell.angle_gamma   90.00
#
_symmetry.space_group_name_H-M   'P 1'
#
loop_
_entity.id
_entity.type
_entity.pdbx_description
1 polymer ?
#
loop_
_entity_poly.entity_id
_entity_poly.type
_entity_poly.pdbx_seq_one_letter_code
_entity_poly.pdbx_strand_id
1 'polypeptide(L)'
;SALLAARFAQPDHRQALVTGTGGPTTPLIQEGNRPLSLIAHHPERTGVRAVQLTLALGPAERDDVIELAVKQNAELDLNLPWAELTDRGEKRAAEYSPRHHRDICRVYTQRAANNAGPLTVAFDLPDLVLEAGEGLVLEVRCPTPLRIDPTRSSLRLETCAPQAARPEYLPRLERLMRLLYSAETEAHPYGSKPYQDMVINRYVQRVLAEDPANPAANAILCRIAARLPLVSIERPGPASAPDWAVWGRHAQREWYRVAAWWLENRWVPYGEIGGNLNDDVEYTCHWPLAYLITGDDRLRAALGTIADAIWEQSGGSGYSIAATDVEHAAEDSSCSLPQMLLCEYASPLHIERMMRMSEHIPTWTGINSKGRRQFKSYMFNAKMVSQKPKEDVDHLYCALAMVGPTHLSWYNRHPLTTQWTTEYATAWAEAGMSTAKGKPAGALPCDIRYSDSEIFPYTERYNQSVYYSFGDYVMKNLLLGAQRLGLPSGEALPAICGVIEGTPQASVDRATKALETFANPPAAEPGKS
;
A
#
# COMPACT_ATOMS: atom_id res chain seq x y z
N SER A 1 -33.85 21.56 21.45
CA SER A 1 -34.60 20.39 21.97
C SER A 1 -35.31 19.72 20.81
N ALA A 2 -34.64 18.82 20.09
CA ALA A 2 -35.23 18.10 18.97
C ALA A 2 -35.45 16.64 19.39
N LEU A 3 -36.71 16.27 19.62
CA LEU A 3 -37.15 14.89 19.79
C LEU A 3 -37.18 14.24 18.41
N LEU A 4 -36.59 13.05 18.31
CA LEU A 4 -36.28 12.40 17.04
C LEU A 4 -37.19 11.20 16.79
N ALA A 5 -37.76 11.16 15.59
CA ALA A 5 -38.59 10.06 15.11
C ALA A 5 -38.16 9.69 13.68
N ALA A 6 -37.89 8.41 13.41
CA ALA A 6 -38.50 7.62 12.32
C ALA A 6 -37.81 6.26 12.04
N ARG A 7 -38.70 5.25 11.89
CA ARG A 7 -38.74 4.06 11.02
C ARG A 7 -37.58 3.04 10.94
N PHE A 8 -37.96 1.81 11.32
CA PHE A 8 -37.24 0.54 11.20
C PHE A 8 -37.20 0.01 9.75
N ALA A 9 -36.03 -0.47 9.34
CA ALA A 9 -35.91 -1.42 8.24
C ALA A 9 -35.25 -2.71 8.76
N GLN A 10 -36.07 -3.76 8.87
CA GLN A 10 -35.78 -5.20 9.01
C GLN A 10 -35.69 -5.85 10.42
N PRO A 11 -36.10 -7.15 10.53
CA PRO A 11 -36.85 -7.69 11.67
C PRO A 11 -36.01 -8.61 12.56
N ASP A 12 -34.82 -8.18 12.95
CA ASP A 12 -34.14 -8.80 14.08
C ASP A 12 -34.49 -7.99 15.33
N HIS A 13 -34.98 -8.64 16.39
CA HIS A 13 -35.43 -8.04 17.66
C HIS A 13 -34.33 -7.30 18.48
N ARG A 14 -33.34 -6.70 17.82
CA ARG A 14 -31.99 -6.33 18.33
C ARG A 14 -31.70 -4.83 18.34
N GLN A 15 -32.70 -3.99 18.07
CA GLN A 15 -32.60 -2.54 18.11
C GLN A 15 -33.76 -1.98 18.91
N ALA A 16 -33.49 -1.07 19.85
CA ALA A 16 -34.53 -0.44 20.66
C ALA A 16 -34.48 1.08 20.50
N LEU A 17 -35.66 1.67 20.29
CA LEU A 17 -35.86 3.11 20.30
C LEU A 17 -36.02 3.57 21.75
N VAL A 18 -35.18 4.51 22.18
CA VAL A 18 -35.24 5.13 23.51
C VAL A 18 -35.37 6.65 23.33
N THR A 19 -36.38 7.09 22.58
CA THR A 19 -37.00 8.42 22.68
C THR A 19 -38.27 8.50 21.81
N GLY A 20 -39.30 9.19 22.31
CA GLY A 20 -40.53 9.54 21.56
C GLY A 20 -41.81 8.90 22.09
N THR A 21 -42.93 9.64 22.00
CA THR A 21 -44.29 9.16 22.28
C THR A 21 -44.66 8.04 21.31
N GLY A 22 -44.54 6.79 21.77
CA GLY A 22 -44.77 5.60 20.94
C GLY A 22 -43.75 4.46 21.11
N GLY A 23 -42.79 4.57 22.04
CA GLY A 23 -41.90 3.47 22.40
C GLY A 23 -42.63 2.24 22.96
N PRO A 24 -41.97 1.06 23.00
CA PRO A 24 -42.56 -0.15 23.59
C PRO A 24 -43.00 0.13 25.04
N THR A 25 -44.23 -0.23 25.38
CA THR A 25 -44.76 -0.11 26.75
C THR A 25 -44.24 -1.20 27.69
N THR A 26 -43.49 -2.15 27.15
CA THR A 26 -42.94 -3.29 27.87
C THR A 26 -41.47 -3.02 28.19
N PRO A 27 -41.01 -3.33 29.42
CA PRO A 27 -39.59 -3.23 29.78
C PRO A 27 -38.72 -4.01 28.79
N LEU A 28 -37.64 -3.37 28.33
CA LEU A 28 -36.63 -4.01 27.50
C LEU A 28 -35.74 -4.87 28.40
N ILE A 29 -35.56 -6.13 28.04
CA ILE A 29 -34.61 -7.02 28.71
C ILE A 29 -33.41 -7.19 27.79
N GLN A 30 -32.30 -6.58 28.15
CA GLN A 30 -31.02 -6.92 27.55
C GLN A 30 -30.56 -8.24 28.15
N GLU A 31 -30.28 -9.23 27.31
CA GLU A 31 -29.79 -10.53 27.74
C GLU A 31 -28.27 -10.52 27.92
N GLY A 32 -27.79 -10.41 29.17
CA GLY A 32 -26.37 -10.54 29.52
C GLY A 32 -25.41 -9.93 28.50
N ASN A 33 -24.29 -10.61 28.23
CA ASN A 33 -23.21 -10.18 27.32
C ASN A 33 -23.64 -9.79 25.88
N ARG A 34 -24.93 -9.84 25.53
CA ARG A 34 -25.44 -9.35 24.24
C ARG A 34 -25.58 -7.82 24.28
N PRO A 35 -25.05 -7.08 23.28
CA PRO A 35 -25.20 -5.64 23.21
C PRO A 35 -26.65 -5.26 22.87
N LEU A 36 -27.16 -4.21 23.52
CA LEU A 36 -28.38 -3.49 23.14
C LEU A 36 -27.98 -2.26 22.32
N SER A 37 -28.47 -2.15 21.09
CA SER A 37 -28.20 -0.99 20.22
C SER A 37 -29.33 0.03 20.30
N LEU A 38 -28.98 1.26 20.65
CA LEU A 38 -29.83 2.44 20.62
C LEU A 38 -29.38 3.32 19.47
N ILE A 39 -30.29 3.80 18.63
CA ILE A 39 -29.93 4.59 17.45
C ILE A 39 -30.57 5.97 17.54
N ALA A 40 -29.76 7.01 17.39
CA ALA A 40 -30.19 8.39 17.26
C ALA A 40 -29.88 8.88 15.84
N HIS A 41 -30.87 9.43 15.16
CA HIS A 41 -30.69 10.08 13.86
C HIS A 41 -30.77 11.60 14.03
N HIS A 42 -30.60 12.40 12.99
CA HIS A 42 -31.09 13.78 12.95
C HIS A 42 -31.80 13.99 11.60
N PRO A 43 -32.99 14.63 11.53
CA PRO A 43 -33.71 14.78 10.26
C PRO A 43 -32.99 15.70 9.26
N GLU A 44 -32.09 16.53 9.76
CA GLU A 44 -31.30 17.49 9.00
C GLU A 44 -29.81 17.23 9.24
N ARG A 45 -28.96 17.70 8.32
CA ARG A 45 -27.51 17.68 8.52
C ARG A 45 -27.15 18.52 9.75
N THR A 46 -26.47 17.93 10.73
CA THR A 46 -26.25 18.57 12.04
C THR A 46 -24.86 18.27 12.60
N GLY A 47 -24.33 19.21 13.37
CA GLY A 47 -23.15 18.95 14.20
C GLY A 47 -23.56 18.24 15.49
N VAL A 48 -22.75 17.30 15.98
CA VAL A 48 -22.96 16.61 17.26
C VAL A 48 -21.68 16.71 18.09
N ARG A 49 -21.79 17.29 19.29
CA ARG A 49 -20.66 17.46 20.22
C ARG A 49 -20.67 16.50 21.40
N ALA A 50 -21.86 16.11 21.81
CA ALA A 50 -22.02 15.23 22.94
C ALA A 50 -23.26 14.38 22.79
N VAL A 51 -23.27 13.27 23.52
CA VAL A 51 -24.41 12.38 23.63
C VAL A 51 -24.76 12.25 25.10
N GLN A 52 -26.02 12.51 25.44
CA GLN A 52 -26.54 12.29 26.78
C GLN A 52 -27.45 11.08 26.77
N LEU A 53 -27.11 10.09 27.59
CA LEU A 53 -27.87 8.87 27.82
C LEU A 53 -28.44 8.89 29.23
N THR A 54 -29.74 8.65 29.35
CA THR A 54 -30.41 8.31 30.60
C THR A 54 -31.06 6.95 30.45
N LEU A 55 -30.64 5.96 31.24
CA LEU A 55 -31.25 4.64 31.30
C LEU A 55 -31.94 4.45 32.66
N ALA A 56 -33.25 4.26 32.64
CA ALA A 56 -34.01 3.87 33.81
C ALA A 56 -33.86 2.36 34.04
N LEU A 57 -32.96 1.98 34.94
CA LEU A 57 -32.63 0.58 35.21
C LEU A 57 -33.56 -0.02 36.26
N GLY A 58 -33.94 -1.28 36.06
CA GLY A 58 -34.57 -2.10 37.09
C GLY A 58 -33.57 -2.52 38.18
N PRO A 59 -34.07 -3.04 39.32
CA PRO A 59 -33.22 -3.46 40.43
C PRO A 59 -32.21 -4.53 40.00
N ALA A 60 -31.01 -4.44 40.58
CA ALA A 60 -29.91 -5.38 40.35
C ALA A 60 -29.76 -6.31 41.57
N GLU A 61 -29.56 -7.61 41.31
CA GLU A 61 -29.30 -8.60 42.36
C GLU A 61 -27.87 -8.52 42.91
N ARG A 62 -26.94 -7.91 42.17
CA ARG A 62 -25.53 -7.74 42.52
C ARG A 62 -24.92 -6.51 41.86
N ASP A 63 -23.70 -6.18 42.25
CA ASP A 63 -22.89 -5.18 41.54
C ASP A 63 -22.51 -5.68 40.15
N ASP A 64 -22.68 -4.85 39.13
CA ASP A 64 -22.35 -5.19 37.74
C ASP A 64 -21.62 -4.04 37.03
N VAL A 65 -20.83 -4.39 36.00
CA VAL A 65 -20.20 -3.42 35.11
C VAL A 65 -21.02 -3.30 33.83
N ILE A 66 -21.35 -2.07 33.44
CA ILE A 66 -22.01 -1.75 32.18
C ILE A 66 -20.98 -1.09 31.27
N GLU A 67 -20.74 -1.68 30.12
CA GLU A 67 -19.99 -1.11 29.00
C GLU A 67 -20.96 -0.30 28.14
N LEU A 68 -20.60 0.96 27.87
CA LEU A 68 -21.30 1.86 26.98
C LEU A 68 -20.35 2.24 25.84
N ALA A 69 -20.78 2.09 24.60
CA ALA A 69 -19.99 2.45 23.42
C ALA A 69 -20.80 3.33 22.47
N VAL A 70 -20.36 4.57 22.26
CA VAL A 70 -20.90 5.41 21.20
C VAL A 70 -20.26 5.00 19.89
N LYS A 71 -21.07 4.80 18.86
CA LYS A 71 -20.66 4.34 17.56
C LYS A 71 -21.29 5.13 16.41
N GLN A 72 -20.62 5.18 15.28
CA GLN A 72 -21.13 5.74 14.03
C GLN A 72 -21.19 4.65 12.95
N ASN A 73 -22.03 4.85 11.93
CA ASN A 73 -22.06 3.99 10.75
C ASN A 73 -20.65 3.70 10.22
N ALA A 74 -20.43 2.44 9.89
CA ALA A 74 -19.13 1.89 9.57
C ALA A 74 -18.48 2.41 8.30
N GLU A 75 -19.08 3.34 7.57
CA GLU A 75 -18.34 4.07 6.53
C GLU A 75 -17.07 4.70 7.12
N LEU A 76 -17.11 5.14 8.39
CA LEU A 76 -15.98 5.63 9.18
C LEU A 76 -15.27 4.54 10.06
N ASP A 77 -15.75 3.29 9.97
CA ASP A 77 -15.21 2.07 10.60
C ASP A 77 -14.84 0.98 9.61
N LEU A 78 -14.64 1.27 8.34
CA LEU A 78 -14.15 0.23 7.46
C LEU A 78 -12.80 -0.16 8.06
N ASN A 79 -12.76 -1.36 8.66
CA ASN A 79 -11.53 -1.99 9.07
C ASN A 79 -10.65 -1.83 7.83
N LEU A 80 -9.54 -1.10 7.91
CA LEU A 80 -8.74 -0.77 6.72
C LEU A 80 -8.51 -2.04 5.87
N PRO A 81 -8.11 -3.18 6.49
CA PRO A 81 -8.11 -4.48 5.84
C PRO A 81 -9.41 -4.87 5.12
N TRP A 82 -10.57 -4.64 5.71
CA TRP A 82 -11.86 -4.91 5.07
C TRP A 82 -12.15 -4.01 3.86
N ALA A 83 -11.83 -2.71 3.95
CA ALA A 83 -11.96 -1.80 2.81
C ALA A 83 -11.10 -2.31 1.65
N GLU A 84 -9.84 -2.64 1.94
CA GLU A 84 -8.89 -3.20 0.97
C GLU A 84 -9.42 -4.47 0.32
N LEU A 85 -9.89 -5.43 1.11
CA LEU A 85 -10.45 -6.68 0.59
C LEU A 85 -11.68 -6.44 -0.30
N THR A 86 -12.56 -5.50 0.09
CA THR A 86 -13.78 -5.18 -0.66
C THR A 86 -13.43 -4.48 -1.97
N ASP A 87 -12.59 -3.44 -1.91
CA ASP A 87 -12.16 -2.69 -3.07
C ASP A 87 -11.33 -3.58 -4.02
N ARG A 88 -10.63 -4.61 -3.52
CA ARG A 88 -9.93 -5.64 -4.33
C ARG A 88 -10.81 -6.83 -4.74
N GLY A 89 -12.05 -6.93 -4.26
CA GLY A 89 -13.01 -7.95 -4.66
C GLY A 89 -12.61 -9.35 -4.19
N GLU A 90 -11.91 -9.43 -3.06
CA GLU A 90 -11.37 -10.67 -2.54
C GLU A 90 -12.46 -11.56 -1.94
N LYS A 91 -12.37 -12.88 -2.16
CA LYS A 91 -13.33 -13.84 -1.59
C LYS A 91 -13.33 -13.87 -0.07
N ARG A 92 -12.17 -13.58 0.55
CA ARG A 92 -12.05 -13.42 2.01
C ARG A 92 -12.95 -12.32 2.54
N ALA A 93 -13.33 -11.35 1.70
CA ALA A 93 -14.34 -10.39 2.08
C ALA A 93 -15.66 -11.09 2.47
N ALA A 94 -16.09 -12.16 1.80
CA ALA A 94 -17.31 -12.85 2.25
C ALA A 94 -17.22 -13.43 3.68
N GLU A 95 -16.01 -13.66 4.20
CA GLU A 95 -15.74 -14.27 5.50
C GLU A 95 -15.58 -13.24 6.63
N TYR A 96 -15.02 -12.06 6.35
CA TYR A 96 -15.01 -10.97 7.32
C TYR A 96 -16.38 -10.29 7.31
N SER A 97 -17.14 -10.40 8.40
CA SER A 97 -18.33 -9.56 8.54
C SER A 97 -17.88 -8.14 8.90
N PRO A 98 -18.12 -7.11 8.06
CA PRO A 98 -17.83 -5.75 8.46
C PRO A 98 -18.62 -5.44 9.72
N ARG A 99 -17.98 -4.76 10.68
CA ARG A 99 -18.75 -4.14 11.74
C ARG A 99 -19.66 -3.13 11.09
N HIS A 100 -20.92 -3.08 11.51
CA HIS A 100 -21.83 -2.04 11.02
C HIS A 100 -21.51 -0.67 11.62
N HIS A 101 -20.73 -0.61 12.71
CA HIS A 101 -20.41 0.63 13.42
C HIS A 101 -19.03 0.64 14.13
N ARG A 102 -18.35 1.80 14.18
CA ARG A 102 -17.09 2.07 14.93
C ARG A 102 -17.34 2.63 16.29
N ASP A 103 -16.60 2.18 17.30
CA ASP A 103 -16.52 2.88 18.58
C ASP A 103 -15.81 4.24 18.43
N ILE A 104 -16.55 5.31 18.68
CA ILE A 104 -16.02 6.68 18.85
C ILE A 104 -15.50 6.84 20.27
N CYS A 105 -16.27 6.34 21.24
CA CYS A 105 -15.98 6.41 22.66
C CYS A 105 -16.49 5.13 23.33
N ARG A 106 -15.73 4.60 24.29
CA ARG A 106 -16.12 3.45 25.10
C ARG A 106 -15.86 3.76 26.57
N VAL A 107 -16.87 3.54 27.41
CA VAL A 107 -16.84 3.83 28.84
C VAL A 107 -17.37 2.63 29.62
N TYR A 108 -16.77 2.35 30.77
CA TYR A 108 -17.25 1.35 31.72
C TYR A 108 -17.78 2.06 32.96
N THR A 109 -19.00 1.72 33.38
CA THR A 109 -19.61 2.25 34.61
C THR A 109 -20.10 1.12 35.50
N GLN A 110 -20.14 1.35 36.81
CA GLN A 110 -20.63 0.37 37.77
C GLN A 110 -22.08 0.64 38.14
N ARG A 111 -22.85 -0.43 38.30
CA ARG A 111 -24.19 -0.43 38.89
C ARG A 111 -24.12 -1.19 40.21
N ALA A 112 -24.44 -0.53 41.32
CA ALA A 112 -24.49 -1.16 42.63
C ALA A 112 -25.76 -2.01 42.82
N ALA A 113 -25.67 -3.08 43.61
CA ALA A 113 -26.79 -3.90 44.04
C ALA A 113 -27.90 -3.05 44.70
N ASN A 114 -29.17 -3.38 44.45
CA ASN A 114 -30.33 -2.65 44.97
C ASN A 114 -30.46 -1.16 44.56
N ASN A 115 -29.58 -0.64 43.70
CA ASN A 115 -29.73 0.70 43.14
C ASN A 115 -30.64 0.66 41.91
N ALA A 116 -31.87 1.16 42.05
CA ALA A 116 -32.84 1.30 40.95
C ALA A 116 -32.86 2.73 40.37
N GLY A 117 -31.86 3.55 40.68
CA GLY A 117 -31.72 4.91 40.14
C GLY A 117 -31.41 4.92 38.64
N PRO A 118 -31.80 5.99 37.92
CA PRO A 118 -31.46 6.13 36.51
C PRO A 118 -29.93 6.30 36.34
N LEU A 119 -29.34 5.54 35.42
CA LEU A 119 -27.97 5.75 34.99
C LEU A 119 -27.98 6.91 33.98
N THR A 120 -27.35 8.04 34.35
CA THR A 120 -27.17 9.18 33.42
C THR A 120 -25.70 9.34 33.10
N VAL A 121 -25.37 9.31 31.81
CA VAL A 121 -24.01 9.46 31.29
C VAL A 121 -24.03 10.48 30.17
N ALA A 122 -23.09 11.41 30.21
CA ALA A 122 -22.80 12.32 29.10
C ALA A 122 -21.45 11.94 28.50
N PHE A 123 -21.44 11.74 27.18
CA PHE A 123 -20.23 11.50 26.40
C PHE A 123 -19.87 12.80 25.69
N ASP A 124 -18.75 13.39 26.07
CA ASP A 124 -18.10 14.41 25.24
C ASP A 124 -17.43 13.67 24.08
N LEU A 125 -17.86 13.97 22.85
CA LEU A 125 -17.37 13.30 21.65
C LEU A 125 -16.47 14.26 20.89
N PRO A 126 -15.52 13.73 20.10
CA PRO A 126 -15.00 14.51 19.00
C PRO A 126 -16.15 15.02 18.14
N ASP A 127 -16.23 16.32 17.89
CA ASP A 127 -17.32 16.93 17.15
C ASP A 127 -17.51 16.23 15.80
N LEU A 128 -18.74 15.82 15.52
CA LEU A 128 -19.12 15.08 14.30
C LEU A 128 -20.06 15.93 13.46
N VAL A 129 -20.05 15.71 12.15
CA VAL A 129 -21.15 16.10 11.27
C VAL A 129 -21.88 14.84 10.83
N LEU A 130 -23.19 14.80 11.11
CA LEU A 130 -24.08 13.76 10.62
C LEU A 130 -24.88 14.31 9.45
N GLU A 131 -24.95 13.55 8.35
CA GLU A 131 -25.87 13.84 7.26
C GLU A 131 -27.33 13.58 7.66
N ALA A 132 -28.27 14.17 6.91
CA ALA A 132 -29.70 13.99 7.20
C ALA A 132 -30.09 12.50 7.17
N GLY A 133 -30.61 11.99 8.28
CA GLY A 133 -30.98 10.59 8.47
C GLY A 133 -29.81 9.65 8.83
N GLU A 134 -28.56 10.13 8.86
CA GLU A 134 -27.42 9.33 9.33
C GLU A 134 -27.59 9.01 10.83
N GLY A 135 -27.29 7.76 11.20
CA GLY A 135 -27.50 7.25 12.55
C GLY A 135 -26.22 7.25 13.37
N LEU A 136 -26.29 7.79 14.59
CA LEU A 136 -25.33 7.55 15.66
C LEU A 136 -25.87 6.44 16.56
N VAL A 137 -25.11 5.37 16.69
CA VAL A 137 -25.45 4.18 17.48
C VAL A 137 -24.83 4.30 18.86
N LEU A 138 -25.53 3.87 19.89
CA LEU A 138 -25.00 3.70 21.22
C LEU A 138 -25.28 2.26 21.65
N GLU A 139 -24.23 1.50 21.90
CA GLU A 139 -24.32 0.14 22.41
C GLU A 139 -24.21 0.12 23.94
N VAL A 140 -25.10 -0.64 24.57
CA VAL A 140 -25.07 -0.96 25.99
C VAL A 140 -24.77 -2.44 26.15
N ARG A 141 -23.71 -2.82 26.86
CA ARG A 141 -23.34 -4.21 27.14
C ARG A 141 -23.19 -4.42 28.65
N CYS A 142 -23.80 -5.48 29.19
CA CYS A 142 -23.73 -5.80 30.61
C CYS A 142 -23.59 -7.31 30.79
N PRO A 143 -22.69 -7.86 31.65
CA PRO A 143 -22.55 -9.30 31.82
C PRO A 143 -23.82 -10.00 32.31
N THR A 144 -24.67 -9.29 33.05
CA THR A 144 -25.95 -9.77 33.57
C THR A 144 -27.12 -9.17 32.80
N PRO A 145 -28.28 -9.86 32.78
CA PRO A 145 -29.48 -9.30 32.20
C PRO A 145 -29.87 -7.95 32.82
N LEU A 146 -30.15 -6.97 31.97
CA LEU A 146 -30.52 -5.62 32.36
C LEU A 146 -31.99 -5.37 31.99
N ARG A 147 -32.82 -5.00 32.96
CA ARG A 147 -34.17 -4.50 32.70
C ARG A 147 -34.10 -2.99 32.53
N ILE A 148 -34.52 -2.49 31.38
CA ILE A 148 -34.57 -1.06 31.07
C ILE A 148 -36.03 -0.68 30.87
N ASP A 149 -36.46 0.40 31.53
CA ASP A 149 -37.74 1.02 31.28
C ASP A 149 -37.60 2.05 30.14
N PRO A 150 -38.07 1.73 28.92
CA PRO A 150 -37.92 2.62 27.76
C PRO A 150 -38.71 3.92 27.90
N THR A 151 -39.77 3.95 28.71
CA THR A 151 -40.62 5.14 28.88
C THR A 151 -39.97 6.22 29.75
N ARG A 152 -39.00 5.83 30.58
CA ARG A 152 -38.21 6.70 31.46
C ARG A 152 -36.74 6.80 31.06
N SER A 153 -36.37 6.18 29.94
CA SER A 153 -35.03 6.25 29.38
C SER A 153 -35.02 7.24 28.20
N SER A 154 -33.90 7.92 27.97
CA SER A 154 -33.75 8.85 26.85
C SER A 154 -32.32 8.85 26.30
N LEU A 155 -32.20 8.97 24.98
CA LEU A 155 -30.95 9.26 24.28
C LEU A 155 -31.08 10.62 23.60
N ARG A 156 -30.20 11.56 23.92
CA ARG A 156 -30.22 12.92 23.39
C ARG A 156 -28.89 13.25 22.73
N LEU A 157 -28.96 13.76 21.51
CA LEU A 157 -27.82 14.39 20.84
C LEU A 157 -27.73 15.85 21.31
N GLU A 158 -26.57 16.25 21.80
CA GLU A 158 -26.23 17.65 21.95
C GLU A 158 -25.72 18.16 20.61
N THR A 159 -26.59 18.90 19.92
CA THR A 159 -26.33 19.35 18.57
C THR A 159 -25.77 20.76 18.52
N CYS A 160 -25.04 21.06 17.46
CA CYS A 160 -24.57 22.37 17.09
C CYS A 160 -24.74 22.59 15.57
N ALA A 161 -24.52 23.82 15.11
CA ALA A 161 -24.44 24.06 13.67
C ALA A 161 -23.27 23.23 13.09
N PRO A 162 -23.41 22.60 11.91
CA PRO A 162 -22.33 21.82 11.30
C PRO A 162 -21.00 22.59 11.19
N GLN A 163 -21.06 23.90 10.93
CA GLN A 163 -19.90 24.78 10.86
C GLN A 163 -19.14 24.86 12.19
N ALA A 164 -19.83 24.71 13.32
CA ALA A 164 -19.21 24.70 14.64
C ALA A 164 -18.50 23.38 14.95
N ALA A 165 -18.96 22.26 14.38
CA ALA A 165 -18.34 20.93 14.52
C ALA A 165 -17.16 20.69 13.56
N ARG A 166 -17.15 21.41 12.43
CA ARG A 166 -16.14 21.27 11.36
C ARG A 166 -14.67 21.33 11.83
N PRO A 167 -14.26 22.18 12.80
CA PRO A 167 -12.86 22.26 13.23
C PRO A 167 -12.26 20.94 13.75
N GLU A 168 -13.07 20.05 14.31
CA GLU A 168 -12.62 18.72 14.74
C GLU A 168 -12.97 17.63 13.74
N TYR A 169 -14.15 17.73 13.12
CA TYR A 169 -14.64 16.75 12.14
C TYR A 169 -13.74 16.63 10.91
N LEU A 170 -13.38 17.74 10.28
CA LEU A 170 -12.65 17.75 9.01
C LEU A 170 -11.23 17.17 9.14
N PRO A 171 -10.39 17.58 10.11
CA PRO A 171 -9.05 16.99 10.27
C PRO A 171 -9.08 15.47 10.52
N ARG A 172 -10.07 14.99 11.27
CA ARG A 172 -10.26 13.55 11.51
C ARG A 172 -10.60 12.82 10.21
N LEU A 173 -11.50 13.38 9.42
CA LEU A 173 -11.90 12.80 8.13
C LEU A 173 -10.74 12.78 7.13
N GLU A 174 -9.96 13.87 7.04
CA GLU A 174 -8.77 13.95 6.20
C GLU A 174 -7.74 12.88 6.59
N ARG A 175 -7.50 12.68 7.90
CA ARG A 175 -6.58 11.64 8.38
C ARG A 175 -7.02 10.24 7.94
N LEU A 176 -8.31 9.91 8.06
CA LEU A 176 -8.83 8.61 7.63
C LEU A 176 -8.72 8.41 6.13
N MET A 177 -9.05 9.44 5.34
CA MET A 177 -8.88 9.43 3.88
C MET A 177 -7.43 9.14 3.49
N ARG A 178 -6.46 9.81 4.12
CA ARG A 178 -5.04 9.63 3.82
C ARG A 178 -4.52 8.24 4.21
N LEU A 179 -5.00 7.70 5.34
CA LEU A 179 -4.66 6.34 5.77
C LEU A 179 -5.21 5.28 4.78
N LEU A 180 -6.47 5.42 4.36
CA LEU A 180 -7.06 4.57 3.33
C LEU A 180 -6.27 4.64 2.03
N TYR A 181 -5.96 5.85 1.55
CA TYR A 181 -5.19 6.00 0.33
C TYR A 181 -3.80 5.36 0.43
N SER A 182 -3.12 5.53 1.57
CA SER A 182 -1.80 4.92 1.82
C SER A 182 -1.87 3.38 1.79
N ALA A 183 -2.90 2.78 2.37
CA ALA A 183 -3.02 1.33 2.44
C ALA A 183 -3.42 0.69 1.10
N GLU A 184 -4.10 1.44 0.23
CA GLU A 184 -4.52 0.96 -1.08
C GLU A 184 -3.49 1.20 -2.18
N THR A 185 -2.51 2.09 -1.97
CA THR A 185 -1.72 2.60 -3.09
C THR A 185 -0.86 1.53 -3.77
N GLU A 186 -0.34 0.57 -3.01
CA GLU A 186 0.54 -0.50 -3.51
C GLU A 186 -0.19 -1.44 -4.47
N ALA A 187 -1.41 -1.87 -4.12
CA ALA A 187 -2.19 -2.78 -4.96
C ALA A 187 -2.84 -2.10 -6.16
N HIS A 188 -2.72 -0.76 -6.28
CA HIS A 188 -3.27 0.04 -7.38
C HIS A 188 -4.74 -0.31 -7.74
N PRO A 189 -5.67 -0.52 -6.78
CA PRO A 189 -7.00 -1.04 -7.06
C PRO A 189 -7.81 -0.10 -7.97
N TYR A 190 -7.55 1.20 -7.88
CA TYR A 190 -8.17 2.24 -8.71
C TYR A 190 -7.67 2.27 -10.17
N GLY A 191 -6.63 1.50 -10.55
CA GLY A 191 -6.25 1.31 -11.95
C GLY A 191 -7.18 0.32 -12.67
N SER A 192 -7.66 -0.70 -11.97
CA SER A 192 -8.42 -1.80 -12.58
C SER A 192 -9.94 -1.73 -12.34
N LYS A 193 -10.41 -0.84 -11.48
CA LYS A 193 -11.80 -0.80 -11.01
C LYS A 193 -12.41 0.60 -11.07
N PRO A 194 -13.76 0.69 -11.18
CA PRO A 194 -14.46 1.97 -11.10
C PRO A 194 -14.23 2.64 -9.74
N TYR A 195 -13.37 3.67 -9.71
CA TYR A 195 -13.04 4.39 -8.48
C TYR A 195 -14.27 5.01 -7.80
N GLN A 196 -15.33 5.29 -8.55
CA GLN A 196 -16.55 5.91 -8.05
C GLN A 196 -17.22 5.08 -6.95
N ASP A 197 -17.13 3.75 -7.07
CA ASP A 197 -17.78 2.81 -6.16
C ASP A 197 -16.91 2.49 -4.92
N MET A 198 -15.60 2.78 -5.02
CA MET A 198 -14.61 2.48 -4.00
C MET A 198 -14.82 3.28 -2.73
N VAL A 199 -14.42 2.67 -1.61
CA VAL A 199 -14.48 3.27 -0.28
C VAL A 199 -13.72 4.60 -0.24
N ILE A 200 -12.51 4.62 -0.78
CA ILE A 200 -11.64 5.81 -0.75
C ILE A 200 -12.30 7.02 -1.40
N ASN A 201 -13.02 6.85 -2.52
CA ASN A 201 -13.69 7.96 -3.18
C ASN A 201 -14.82 8.55 -2.33
N ARG A 202 -15.54 7.73 -1.55
CA ARG A 202 -16.59 8.25 -0.63
C ARG A 202 -16.00 9.19 0.42
N TYR A 203 -14.83 8.85 0.97
CA TYR A 203 -14.09 9.72 1.90
C TYR A 203 -13.63 11.00 1.23
N VAL A 204 -13.04 10.89 0.03
CA VAL A 204 -12.63 12.05 -0.77
C VAL A 204 -13.83 13.00 -0.99
N GLN A 205 -15.00 12.48 -1.37
CA GLN A 205 -16.20 13.31 -1.54
C GLN A 205 -16.67 13.95 -0.24
N ARG A 206 -16.64 13.25 0.90
CA ARG A 206 -16.99 13.84 2.20
C ARG A 206 -16.01 14.96 2.59
N VAL A 207 -14.71 14.79 2.38
CA VAL A 207 -13.71 15.85 2.65
C VAL A 207 -13.96 17.05 1.73
N LEU A 208 -14.20 16.83 0.45
CA LEU A 208 -14.46 17.90 -0.52
C LEU A 208 -15.81 18.59 -0.30
N ALA A 209 -16.79 17.92 0.30
CA ALA A 209 -18.05 18.54 0.72
C ALA A 209 -17.84 19.54 1.87
N GLU A 210 -16.95 19.23 2.81
CA GLU A 210 -16.59 20.16 3.89
C GLU A 210 -15.61 21.25 3.42
N ASP A 211 -14.65 20.91 2.57
CA ASP A 211 -13.62 21.80 2.06
C ASP A 211 -13.30 21.48 0.59
N PRO A 212 -14.00 22.13 -0.36
CA PRO A 212 -13.78 21.91 -1.80
C PRO A 212 -12.35 22.21 -2.25
N ALA A 213 -11.63 23.07 -1.52
CA ALA A 213 -10.25 23.45 -1.80
C ALA A 213 -9.21 22.56 -1.09
N ASN A 214 -9.64 21.50 -0.40
CA ASN A 214 -8.72 20.65 0.36
C ASN A 214 -7.65 20.04 -0.58
N PRO A 215 -6.36 20.35 -0.37
CA PRO A 215 -5.33 19.97 -1.33
C PRO A 215 -5.10 18.45 -1.36
N ALA A 216 -5.16 17.77 -0.21
CA ALA A 216 -4.94 16.34 -0.13
C ALA A 216 -6.07 15.56 -0.83
N ALA A 217 -7.33 15.94 -0.58
CA ALA A 217 -8.47 15.29 -1.21
C ALA A 217 -8.50 15.51 -2.73
N ASN A 218 -8.17 16.71 -3.20
CA ASN A 218 -8.06 16.98 -4.63
C ASN A 218 -6.93 16.18 -5.28
N ALA A 219 -5.76 16.07 -4.64
CA ALA A 219 -4.65 15.27 -5.15
C ALA A 219 -5.00 13.78 -5.23
N ILE A 220 -5.62 13.22 -4.19
CA ILE A 220 -6.08 11.82 -4.17
C ILE A 220 -7.16 11.61 -5.24
N LEU A 221 -8.13 12.51 -5.37
CA LEU A 221 -9.17 12.44 -6.41
C LEU A 221 -8.54 12.39 -7.80
N CYS A 222 -7.56 13.27 -8.06
CA CYS A 222 -6.85 13.29 -9.33
C CYS A 222 -6.17 11.95 -9.62
N ARG A 223 -5.51 11.35 -8.60
CA ARG A 223 -4.88 10.03 -8.74
C ARG A 223 -5.89 8.92 -9.02
N ILE A 224 -6.91 8.75 -8.17
CA ILE A 224 -7.85 7.62 -8.28
C ILE A 224 -8.77 7.74 -9.50
N ALA A 225 -9.03 8.97 -9.96
CA ALA A 225 -9.82 9.21 -11.17
C ALA A 225 -8.97 9.26 -12.45
N ALA A 226 -7.66 8.98 -12.36
CA ALA A 226 -6.70 9.13 -13.45
C ALA A 226 -6.78 10.49 -14.17
N ARG A 227 -7.05 11.56 -13.42
CA ARG A 227 -7.10 12.94 -13.92
C ARG A 227 -5.75 13.59 -13.68
N LEU A 228 -5.02 13.82 -14.77
CA LEU A 228 -3.81 14.62 -14.72
C LEU A 228 -4.20 16.10 -14.68
N PRO A 229 -3.86 16.86 -13.61
CA PRO A 229 -4.12 18.29 -13.61
C PRO A 229 -3.30 18.94 -14.72
N LEU A 230 -3.92 19.84 -15.49
CA LEU A 230 -3.20 20.69 -16.44
C LEU A 230 -2.34 21.66 -15.63
N VAL A 231 -1.02 21.54 -15.76
CA VAL A 231 -0.07 22.45 -15.14
C VAL A 231 0.51 23.35 -16.22
N SER A 232 0.39 24.66 -16.04
CA SER A 232 1.11 25.63 -16.85
C SER A 232 2.45 25.93 -16.19
N ILE A 233 3.54 25.69 -16.91
CA ILE A 233 4.90 25.92 -16.42
C ILE A 233 5.56 26.98 -17.32
N GLU A 234 6.08 28.04 -16.70
CA GLU A 234 6.87 29.03 -17.42
C GLU A 234 8.25 28.47 -17.78
N ARG A 235 8.73 28.74 -19.00
CA ARG A 235 10.05 28.30 -19.45
C ARG A 235 11.15 28.95 -18.60
N PRO A 236 11.93 28.17 -17.82
CA PRO A 236 12.96 28.76 -16.99
C PRO A 236 14.20 29.16 -17.80
N GLY A 237 14.97 30.13 -17.31
CA GLY A 237 16.30 30.46 -17.86
C GLY A 237 16.28 31.24 -19.20
N PRO A 238 17.47 31.45 -19.80
CA PRO A 238 17.62 32.35 -20.96
C PRO A 238 16.93 31.82 -22.22
N ALA A 239 16.29 32.72 -22.98
CA ALA A 239 15.67 32.38 -24.27
C ALA A 239 16.65 31.82 -25.31
N SER A 240 17.94 32.14 -25.18
CA SER A 240 19.01 31.66 -26.07
C SER A 240 19.49 30.23 -25.79
N ALA A 241 19.17 29.66 -24.63
CA ALA A 241 19.52 28.28 -24.31
C ALA A 241 18.61 27.31 -25.09
N PRO A 242 19.09 26.15 -25.56
CA PRO A 242 18.23 25.18 -26.23
C PRO A 242 17.23 24.56 -25.26
N ASP A 243 16.00 24.32 -25.73
CA ASP A 243 14.88 23.86 -24.90
C ASP A 243 15.17 22.55 -24.15
N TRP A 244 15.83 21.58 -24.80
CA TRP A 244 16.17 20.31 -24.16
C TRP A 244 17.05 20.50 -22.92
N ALA A 245 17.96 21.48 -22.92
CA ALA A 245 18.85 21.75 -21.80
C ALA A 245 18.11 22.48 -20.66
N VAL A 246 17.24 23.42 -21.04
CA VAL A 246 16.38 24.17 -20.11
C VAL A 246 15.43 23.23 -19.37
N TRP A 247 14.66 22.43 -20.11
CA TRP A 247 13.67 21.52 -19.54
C TRP A 247 14.32 20.32 -18.85
N GLY A 248 15.43 19.79 -19.39
CA GLY A 248 16.18 18.72 -18.73
C GLY A 248 16.70 19.14 -17.35
N ARG A 249 17.29 20.34 -17.25
CA ARG A 249 17.73 20.90 -15.96
C ARG A 249 16.54 21.17 -15.03
N HIS A 250 15.42 21.67 -15.55
CA HIS A 250 14.24 21.91 -14.72
C HIS A 250 13.66 20.61 -14.15
N ALA A 251 13.49 19.58 -14.98
CA ALA A 251 13.01 18.27 -14.57
C ALA A 251 13.92 17.66 -13.49
N GLN A 252 15.24 17.75 -13.67
CA GLN A 252 16.22 17.32 -12.68
C GLN A 252 16.06 18.04 -11.33
N ARG A 253 15.80 19.36 -11.34
CA ARG A 253 15.55 20.14 -10.11
C ARG A 253 14.24 19.74 -9.44
N GLU A 254 13.16 19.53 -10.20
CA GLU A 254 11.88 19.09 -9.64
C GLU A 254 11.99 17.69 -9.04
N TRP A 255 12.70 16.80 -9.71
CA TRP A 255 12.97 15.46 -9.20
C TRP A 255 13.78 15.49 -7.90
N TYR A 256 14.85 16.28 -7.83
CA TYR A 256 15.59 16.50 -6.58
C TYR A 256 14.73 17.15 -5.49
N ARG A 257 13.86 18.11 -5.84
CA ARG A 257 12.98 18.81 -4.88
C ARG A 257 12.09 17.83 -4.12
N VAL A 258 11.63 16.76 -4.78
CA VAL A 258 10.86 15.70 -4.14
C VAL A 258 11.71 14.99 -3.08
N ALA A 259 12.91 14.52 -3.42
CA ALA A 259 13.80 13.86 -2.46
C ALA A 259 14.19 14.77 -1.28
N ALA A 260 14.53 16.04 -1.57
CA ALA A 260 14.85 17.04 -0.56
C ALA A 260 13.70 17.28 0.43
N TRP A 261 12.45 17.32 -0.04
CA TRP A 261 11.30 17.46 0.84
C TRP A 261 11.18 16.31 1.84
N TRP A 262 11.37 15.07 1.41
CA TRP A 262 11.33 13.90 2.31
C TRP A 262 12.44 13.95 3.36
N LEU A 263 13.66 14.32 2.94
CA LEU A 263 14.76 14.53 3.88
C LEU A 263 14.46 15.60 4.93
N GLU A 264 13.83 16.70 4.53
CA GLU A 264 13.57 17.84 5.42
C GLU A 264 12.38 17.62 6.35
N ASN A 265 11.41 16.80 5.96
CA ASN A 265 10.13 16.69 6.67
C ASN A 265 9.92 15.33 7.34
N ARG A 266 10.65 14.30 6.93
CA ARG A 266 10.31 12.91 7.27
C ARG A 266 11.48 12.02 7.65
N TRP A 267 12.69 12.32 7.19
CA TRP A 267 13.86 11.52 7.53
C TRP A 267 14.14 11.55 9.04
N VAL A 268 14.18 10.37 9.65
CA VAL A 268 14.48 10.20 11.08
C VAL A 268 15.88 9.61 11.29
N PRO A 269 16.47 9.74 12.50
CA PRO A 269 17.84 9.28 12.76
C PRO A 269 18.12 7.79 12.48
N TYR A 270 17.09 6.94 12.45
CA TYR A 270 17.20 5.51 12.20
C TYR A 270 16.96 5.10 10.74
N GLY A 271 16.83 6.06 9.82
CA GLY A 271 16.84 5.83 8.37
C GLY A 271 15.49 6.02 7.69
N GLU A 272 14.38 5.69 8.36
CA GLU A 272 13.05 5.77 7.76
C GLU A 272 12.71 7.19 7.27
N ILE A 273 11.96 7.25 6.18
CA ILE A 273 11.36 8.46 5.60
C ILE A 273 9.83 8.35 5.53
N GLY A 274 9.24 7.22 5.93
CA GLY A 274 7.83 7.16 6.34
C GLY A 274 6.98 6.08 5.69
N GLY A 275 7.56 5.20 4.87
CA GLY A 275 6.96 3.96 4.39
C GLY A 275 7.36 2.71 5.20
N ASN A 276 8.10 2.87 6.30
CA ASN A 276 8.95 1.83 6.89
C ASN A 276 10.11 1.48 5.94
N LEU A 277 11.13 0.79 6.48
CA LEU A 277 12.36 0.53 5.73
C LEU A 277 12.14 -0.21 4.39
N ASN A 278 11.18 -1.13 4.32
CA ASN A 278 10.90 -1.90 3.10
C ASN A 278 10.43 -1.00 1.93
N ASP A 279 9.36 -0.20 2.11
CA ASP A 279 8.93 0.75 1.07
C ASP A 279 9.96 1.88 0.84
N ASP A 280 10.67 2.31 1.89
CA ASP A 280 11.63 3.40 1.82
C ASP A 280 12.83 3.04 0.92
N VAL A 281 13.26 1.77 0.87
CA VAL A 281 14.36 1.36 -0.02
C VAL A 281 13.96 1.37 -1.50
N GLU A 282 12.72 0.98 -1.82
CA GLU A 282 12.21 1.06 -3.18
C GLU A 282 12.09 2.50 -3.64
N TYR A 283 11.52 3.35 -2.78
CA TYR A 283 11.35 4.76 -3.08
C TYR A 283 12.69 5.47 -3.32
N THR A 284 13.74 5.08 -2.60
CA THR A 284 15.07 5.71 -2.69
C THR A 284 15.96 5.16 -3.80
N CYS A 285 15.55 4.14 -4.56
CA CYS A 285 16.35 3.52 -5.65
C CYS A 285 16.96 4.51 -6.65
N HIS A 286 16.32 5.66 -6.84
CA HIS A 286 16.74 6.69 -7.79
C HIS A 286 17.63 7.79 -7.16
N TRP A 287 17.71 7.85 -5.82
CA TRP A 287 18.44 8.90 -5.09
C TRP A 287 19.96 8.88 -5.28
N PRO A 288 20.65 7.75 -5.56
CA PRO A 288 22.07 7.79 -5.90
C PRO A 288 22.38 8.69 -7.09
N LEU A 289 21.51 8.68 -8.10
CA LEU A 289 21.65 9.56 -9.24
C LEU A 289 21.46 11.03 -8.84
N ALA A 290 20.54 11.34 -7.92
CA ALA A 290 20.33 12.69 -7.41
C ALA A 290 21.56 13.18 -6.65
N TYR A 291 22.18 12.32 -5.84
CA TYR A 291 23.45 12.60 -5.18
C TYR A 291 24.58 12.86 -6.19
N LEU A 292 24.80 11.97 -7.17
CA LEU A 292 25.86 12.11 -8.17
C LEU A 292 25.74 13.39 -9.01
N ILE A 293 24.50 13.85 -9.24
CA ILE A 293 24.21 15.08 -9.97
C ILE A 293 24.44 16.33 -9.13
N THR A 294 23.94 16.32 -7.89
CA THR A 294 23.81 17.53 -7.06
C THR A 294 24.94 17.72 -6.07
N GLY A 295 25.59 16.63 -5.65
CA GLY A 295 26.55 16.62 -4.56
C GLY A 295 25.92 16.86 -3.18
N ASP A 296 24.60 16.76 -3.01
CA ASP A 296 23.95 16.94 -1.71
C ASP A 296 24.25 15.76 -0.77
N ASP A 297 25.20 15.95 0.13
CA ASP A 297 25.63 14.95 1.12
C ASP A 297 24.50 14.44 2.03
N ARG A 298 23.38 15.16 2.17
CA ARG A 298 22.22 14.68 2.92
C ARG A 298 21.61 13.43 2.28
N LEU A 299 21.63 13.34 0.95
CA LEU A 299 21.17 12.15 0.23
C LEU A 299 22.07 10.96 0.55
N ARG A 300 23.40 11.12 0.39
CA ARG A 300 24.37 10.07 0.72
C ARG A 300 24.22 9.61 2.17
N ALA A 301 24.07 10.54 3.11
CA ALA A 301 23.89 10.22 4.53
C ALA A 301 22.62 9.41 4.77
N ALA A 302 21.48 9.83 4.22
CA ALA A 302 20.23 9.10 4.36
C ALA A 302 20.28 7.70 3.76
N LEU A 303 20.84 7.56 2.56
CA LEU A 303 21.05 6.26 1.91
C LEU A 303 21.95 5.35 2.74
N GLY A 304 23.00 5.91 3.35
CA GLY A 304 23.89 5.19 4.26
C GLY A 304 23.16 4.68 5.50
N THR A 305 22.35 5.54 6.14
CA THR A 305 21.55 5.15 7.32
C THR A 305 20.53 4.06 6.98
N ILE A 306 19.85 4.15 5.84
CA ILE A 306 18.92 3.12 5.36
C ILE A 306 19.67 1.81 5.11
N ALA A 307 20.81 1.85 4.39
CA ALA A 307 21.61 0.67 4.10
C ALA A 307 22.14 -0.02 5.37
N ASP A 308 22.51 0.75 6.39
CA ASP A 308 22.93 0.22 7.69
C ASP A 308 21.78 -0.46 8.43
N ALA A 309 20.59 0.18 8.46
CA ALA A 309 19.41 -0.41 9.09
C ALA A 309 18.99 -1.73 8.42
N ILE A 310 19.00 -1.78 7.08
CA ILE A 310 18.72 -3.00 6.33
C ILE A 310 19.78 -4.07 6.58
N TRP A 311 21.06 -3.69 6.63
CA TRP A 311 22.14 -4.62 6.93
C TRP A 311 21.94 -5.29 8.29
N GLU A 312 21.58 -4.51 9.32
CA GLU A 312 21.25 -5.01 10.65
C GLU A 312 20.01 -5.92 10.63
N GLN A 313 18.93 -5.52 9.96
CA GLN A 313 17.70 -6.32 9.80
C GLN A 313 17.98 -7.67 9.11
N SER A 314 18.93 -7.71 8.17
CA SER A 314 19.37 -8.94 7.49
C SER A 314 20.22 -9.87 8.37
N GLY A 315 20.55 -9.48 9.60
CA GLY A 315 21.47 -10.21 10.48
C GLY A 315 22.90 -10.29 9.90
N GLY A 316 23.30 -9.32 9.09
CA GLY A 316 24.59 -9.30 8.39
C GLY A 316 24.71 -10.27 7.22
N SER A 317 23.60 -10.84 6.74
CA SER A 317 23.60 -11.75 5.59
C SER A 317 23.41 -11.03 4.24
N GLY A 318 22.96 -9.78 4.26
CA GLY A 318 22.65 -9.00 3.08
C GLY A 318 21.35 -9.39 2.37
N TYR A 319 20.50 -10.21 2.99
CA TYR A 319 19.16 -10.58 2.51
C TYR A 319 18.22 -10.96 3.65
N SER A 320 16.93 -11.11 3.37
CA SER A 320 15.95 -11.47 4.40
C SER A 320 16.30 -12.78 5.11
N ILE A 321 16.10 -12.80 6.43
CA ILE A 321 16.24 -14.00 7.27
C ILE A 321 14.93 -14.82 7.32
N ALA A 322 13.80 -14.21 6.97
CA ALA A 322 12.51 -14.86 6.90
C ALA A 322 12.31 -15.44 5.49
N ALA A 323 11.84 -16.69 5.40
CA ALA A 323 11.52 -17.30 4.11
C ALA A 323 10.26 -16.64 3.55
N THR A 324 10.37 -16.04 2.37
CA THR A 324 9.28 -15.36 1.67
C THR A 324 9.51 -15.42 0.15
N ASP A 325 8.61 -14.87 -0.64
CA ASP A 325 8.77 -14.73 -2.08
C ASP A 325 9.93 -13.78 -2.44
N VAL A 326 10.43 -13.90 -3.65
CA VAL A 326 11.68 -13.28 -4.09
C VAL A 326 11.66 -11.75 -4.06
N GLU A 327 10.50 -11.12 -4.27
CA GLU A 327 10.36 -9.67 -4.14
C GLU A 327 10.76 -9.27 -2.71
N HIS A 328 10.01 -9.72 -1.72
CA HIS A 328 10.28 -9.41 -0.32
C HIS A 328 11.59 -10.01 0.23
N ALA A 329 12.08 -11.13 -0.33
CA ALA A 329 13.33 -11.75 0.13
C ALA A 329 14.57 -10.96 -0.31
N ALA A 330 14.48 -10.25 -1.44
CA ALA A 330 15.58 -9.56 -2.08
C ALA A 330 15.50 -8.03 -2.02
N GLU A 331 14.31 -7.47 -2.00
CA GLU A 331 14.02 -6.04 -2.16
C GLU A 331 14.77 -5.16 -1.18
N ASP A 332 14.53 -5.34 0.13
CA ASP A 332 15.20 -4.59 1.20
C ASP A 332 16.66 -4.33 0.90
N SER A 333 17.40 -5.40 0.59
CA SER A 333 18.85 -5.36 0.42
C SER A 333 19.29 -4.98 -0.99
N SER A 334 18.59 -5.44 -2.03
CA SER A 334 18.92 -5.16 -3.44
C SER A 334 18.60 -3.72 -3.81
N CYS A 335 17.57 -3.16 -3.20
CA CYS A 335 17.17 -1.78 -3.36
C CYS A 335 18.00 -0.83 -2.50
N SER A 336 18.75 -1.28 -1.47
CA SER A 336 19.50 -0.37 -0.58
C SER A 336 21.03 -0.51 -0.65
N LEU A 337 21.57 -1.69 -0.40
CA LEU A 337 23.01 -1.88 -0.20
C LEU A 337 23.84 -1.51 -1.45
N PRO A 338 23.44 -1.87 -2.69
CA PRO A 338 24.15 -1.48 -3.90
C PRO A 338 24.17 0.03 -4.15
N GLN A 339 23.20 0.77 -3.62
CA GLN A 339 23.15 2.23 -3.77
C GLN A 339 24.41 2.90 -3.17
N MET A 340 24.90 2.36 -2.05
CA MET A 340 26.08 2.89 -1.38
C MET A 340 27.38 2.61 -2.12
N LEU A 341 27.44 1.58 -2.97
CA LEU A 341 28.57 1.35 -3.86
C LEU A 341 28.71 2.49 -4.90
N LEU A 342 27.60 3.11 -5.31
CA LEU A 342 27.59 4.27 -6.20
C LEU A 342 27.93 5.56 -5.47
N CYS A 343 27.40 5.74 -4.26
CA CYS A 343 27.58 6.98 -3.50
C CYS A 343 28.98 7.08 -2.86
N GLU A 344 29.53 5.95 -2.44
CA GLU A 344 30.84 5.83 -1.78
C GLU A 344 31.69 4.80 -2.52
N TYR A 345 32.02 5.14 -3.77
CA TYR A 345 32.81 4.30 -4.64
C TYR A 345 34.14 3.88 -3.98
N ALA A 346 34.47 2.60 -4.10
CA ALA A 346 35.64 1.96 -3.47
C ALA A 346 35.62 1.83 -1.94
N SER A 347 34.49 2.09 -1.27
CA SER A 347 34.33 1.81 0.16
C SER A 347 34.49 0.31 0.46
N PRO A 348 35.47 -0.11 1.29
CA PRO A 348 35.66 -1.52 1.64
C PRO A 348 34.42 -2.14 2.28
N LEU A 349 33.70 -1.38 3.11
CA LEU A 349 32.48 -1.84 3.77
C LEU A 349 31.42 -2.26 2.75
N HIS A 350 31.12 -1.38 1.79
CA HIS A 350 30.05 -1.65 0.82
C HIS A 350 30.43 -2.76 -0.17
N ILE A 351 31.72 -2.86 -0.51
CA ILE A 351 32.24 -3.99 -1.30
C ILE A 351 32.08 -5.30 -0.54
N GLU A 352 32.43 -5.34 0.75
CA GLU A 352 32.24 -6.54 1.59
C GLU A 352 30.75 -6.93 1.65
N ARG A 353 29.84 -5.97 1.81
CA ARG A 353 28.39 -6.23 1.76
C ARG A 353 27.96 -6.84 0.42
N MET A 354 28.49 -6.36 -0.72
CA MET A 354 28.22 -6.98 -2.03
C MET A 354 28.77 -8.41 -2.14
N MET A 355 29.94 -8.68 -1.55
CA MET A 355 30.49 -10.03 -1.47
C MET A 355 29.57 -10.94 -0.65
N ARG A 356 29.11 -10.48 0.53
CA ARG A 356 28.18 -11.21 1.40
C ARG A 356 26.85 -11.52 0.74
N MET A 357 26.26 -10.54 0.04
CA MET A 357 25.07 -10.79 -0.78
C MET A 357 25.34 -11.89 -1.82
N SER A 358 26.51 -11.89 -2.45
CA SER A 358 26.85 -12.85 -3.50
C SER A 358 27.09 -14.28 -2.99
N GLU A 359 27.35 -14.49 -1.70
CA GLU A 359 27.60 -15.81 -1.10
C GLU A 359 26.39 -16.77 -1.25
N HIS A 360 25.18 -16.24 -1.40
CA HIS A 360 23.95 -17.04 -1.46
C HIS A 360 23.65 -17.64 -2.85
N ILE A 361 24.29 -17.14 -3.91
CA ILE A 361 23.97 -17.53 -5.29
C ILE A 361 24.10 -19.04 -5.56
N PRO A 362 25.12 -19.76 -5.06
CA PRO A 362 25.20 -21.22 -5.22
C PRO A 362 24.09 -21.99 -4.49
N THR A 363 23.53 -21.39 -3.42
CA THR A 363 22.42 -21.97 -2.66
C THR A 363 21.11 -21.78 -3.40
N TRP A 364 20.83 -20.56 -3.87
CA TRP A 364 19.57 -20.22 -4.56
C TRP A 364 19.49 -20.74 -5.99
N THR A 365 20.62 -20.76 -6.68
CA THR A 365 20.70 -21.18 -8.08
C THR A 365 21.41 -22.52 -8.22
N GLY A 366 21.25 -23.15 -9.37
CA GLY A 366 22.02 -24.34 -9.74
C GLY A 366 22.05 -24.55 -11.24
N ILE A 367 22.94 -25.42 -11.69
CA ILE A 367 22.95 -25.90 -13.08
C ILE A 367 21.96 -27.05 -13.17
N ASN A 368 20.95 -26.91 -14.00
CA ASN A 368 19.89 -27.90 -14.14
C ASN A 368 20.22 -29.00 -15.16
N SER A 369 19.25 -29.88 -15.45
CA SER A 369 19.40 -30.99 -16.41
C SER A 369 19.66 -30.55 -17.86
N LYS A 370 19.43 -29.26 -18.18
CA LYS A 370 19.71 -28.64 -19.47
C LYS A 370 21.04 -27.89 -19.51
N GLY A 371 21.84 -27.94 -18.44
CA GLY A 371 23.11 -27.23 -18.35
C GLY A 371 22.95 -25.72 -18.13
N ARG A 372 21.76 -25.26 -17.69
CA ARG A 372 21.45 -23.84 -17.51
C ARG A 372 21.46 -23.45 -16.03
N ARG A 373 22.06 -22.31 -15.70
CA ARG A 373 21.93 -21.72 -14.36
C ARG A 373 20.55 -21.09 -14.20
N GLN A 374 19.79 -21.55 -13.22
CA GLN A 374 18.47 -21.01 -12.89
C GLN A 374 18.26 -20.98 -11.38
N PHE A 375 17.36 -20.12 -10.91
CA PHE A 375 16.88 -20.19 -9.52
C PHE A 375 16.13 -21.50 -9.31
N LYS A 376 16.36 -22.14 -8.16
CA LYS A 376 15.68 -23.37 -7.76
C LYS A 376 14.23 -23.12 -7.35
N SER A 377 13.95 -21.91 -6.85
CA SER A 377 12.65 -21.44 -6.42
C SER A 377 12.64 -19.92 -6.34
N TYR A 378 11.46 -19.31 -6.51
CA TYR A 378 11.22 -17.91 -6.17
C TYR A 378 10.88 -17.70 -4.69
N MET A 379 10.83 -18.77 -3.87
CA MET A 379 10.60 -18.72 -2.43
C MET A 379 11.89 -19.10 -1.71
N PHE A 380 12.57 -18.14 -1.08
CA PHE A 380 13.83 -18.37 -0.39
C PHE A 380 14.12 -17.35 0.70
N ASN A 381 15.21 -17.57 1.42
CA ASN A 381 15.87 -16.60 2.29
C ASN A 381 17.38 -16.88 2.32
N ALA A 382 18.11 -16.21 3.21
CA ALA A 382 19.55 -16.41 3.41
C ALA A 382 19.97 -17.85 3.81
N LYS A 383 19.04 -18.76 4.16
CA LYS A 383 19.33 -20.10 4.71
C LYS A 383 18.57 -21.25 4.05
N MET A 384 17.54 -20.97 3.26
CA MET A 384 16.58 -21.94 2.76
C MET A 384 16.16 -21.56 1.34
N VAL A 385 15.89 -22.58 0.54
CA VAL A 385 15.17 -22.48 -0.73
C VAL A 385 14.03 -23.47 -0.71
N SER A 386 12.83 -23.04 -1.08
CA SER A 386 11.69 -23.94 -1.12
C SER A 386 11.85 -25.01 -2.20
N GLN A 387 11.24 -26.17 -1.96
CA GLN A 387 11.18 -27.29 -2.89
C GLN A 387 9.74 -27.72 -3.17
N LYS A 388 8.75 -26.92 -2.74
CA LYS A 388 7.35 -27.26 -2.94
C LYS A 388 7.00 -27.16 -4.43
N PRO A 389 6.13 -28.05 -4.94
CA PRO A 389 5.59 -27.90 -6.29
C PRO A 389 4.93 -26.53 -6.47
N LYS A 390 5.10 -25.93 -7.66
CA LYS A 390 4.67 -24.56 -8.01
C LYS A 390 5.53 -23.44 -7.45
N GLU A 391 6.34 -23.70 -6.42
CA GLU A 391 7.36 -22.77 -5.94
C GLU A 391 8.71 -23.00 -6.63
N ASP A 392 8.90 -24.14 -7.31
CA ASP A 392 10.12 -24.60 -8.01
C ASP A 392 10.39 -23.89 -9.35
N VAL A 393 9.98 -22.63 -9.46
CA VAL A 393 10.16 -21.79 -10.65
C VAL A 393 11.12 -20.65 -10.39
N ASP A 394 11.93 -20.36 -11.41
CA ASP A 394 12.70 -19.15 -11.60
C ASP A 394 11.75 -18.10 -12.21
N HIS A 395 11.31 -17.16 -11.38
CA HIS A 395 10.40 -16.09 -11.75
C HIS A 395 11.17 -14.87 -12.27
N LEU A 396 10.55 -14.01 -13.09
CA LEU A 396 11.17 -12.76 -13.58
C LEU A 396 11.81 -11.91 -12.48
N TYR A 397 11.15 -11.80 -11.32
CA TYR A 397 11.66 -11.05 -10.17
C TYR A 397 12.90 -11.68 -9.51
N CYS A 398 13.27 -12.92 -9.81
CA CYS A 398 14.51 -13.51 -9.31
C CYS A 398 15.78 -12.74 -9.75
N ALA A 399 15.68 -11.95 -10.83
CA ALA A 399 16.73 -10.99 -11.19
C ALA A 399 17.01 -9.94 -10.10
N LEU A 400 16.06 -9.62 -9.21
CA LEU A 400 16.27 -8.68 -8.10
C LEU A 400 17.36 -9.21 -7.14
N ALA A 401 17.34 -10.51 -6.83
CA ALA A 401 18.37 -11.16 -6.02
C ALA A 401 19.76 -11.25 -6.70
N MET A 402 19.84 -10.90 -7.99
CA MET A 402 21.11 -10.83 -8.73
C MET A 402 21.71 -9.42 -8.73
N VAL A 403 21.09 -8.42 -8.11
CA VAL A 403 21.60 -7.03 -8.12
C VAL A 403 22.96 -6.95 -7.42
N GLY A 404 23.12 -7.56 -6.25
CA GLY A 404 24.41 -7.64 -5.53
C GLY A 404 25.56 -8.22 -6.36
N PRO A 405 25.46 -9.47 -6.89
CA PRO A 405 26.53 -10.05 -7.71
C PRO A 405 26.74 -9.30 -9.03
N THR A 406 25.71 -8.71 -9.62
CA THR A 406 25.86 -7.89 -10.84
C THR A 406 26.68 -6.62 -10.56
N HIS A 407 26.42 -5.94 -9.44
CA HIS A 407 27.19 -4.75 -9.04
C HIS A 407 28.63 -5.09 -8.66
N LEU A 408 28.86 -6.20 -7.97
CA LEU A 408 30.23 -6.67 -7.69
C LEU A 408 30.98 -6.96 -8.98
N SER A 409 30.33 -7.62 -9.94
CA SER A 409 30.89 -7.90 -11.26
C SER A 409 31.20 -6.62 -12.02
N TRP A 410 30.30 -5.62 -12.00
CA TRP A 410 30.55 -4.31 -12.59
C TRP A 410 31.76 -3.60 -11.96
N TYR A 411 31.88 -3.65 -10.63
CA TYR A 411 32.92 -2.96 -9.89
C TYR A 411 34.32 -3.50 -10.16
N ASN A 412 34.54 -4.82 -10.06
CA ASN A 412 35.89 -5.40 -10.13
C ASN A 412 36.02 -6.66 -10.99
N ARG A 413 34.98 -7.02 -11.76
CA ARG A 413 34.98 -8.24 -12.58
C ARG A 413 35.24 -9.51 -11.77
N HIS A 414 34.73 -9.58 -10.54
CA HIS A 414 34.91 -10.76 -9.69
C HIS A 414 34.51 -12.03 -10.46
N PRO A 415 35.39 -13.05 -10.54
CA PRO A 415 35.25 -14.12 -11.52
C PRO A 415 33.97 -14.93 -11.31
N LEU A 416 33.65 -15.28 -10.06
CA LEU A 416 32.46 -16.08 -9.75
C LEU A 416 31.16 -15.35 -10.04
N THR A 417 31.04 -14.07 -9.64
CA THR A 417 29.80 -13.32 -9.86
C THR A 417 29.61 -12.97 -11.32
N THR A 418 30.71 -12.71 -12.05
CA THR A 418 30.67 -12.50 -13.51
C THR A 418 30.20 -13.77 -14.21
N GLN A 419 30.75 -14.93 -13.81
CA GLN A 419 30.30 -16.23 -14.31
C GLN A 419 28.80 -16.46 -14.00
N TRP A 420 28.37 -16.33 -12.75
CA TRP A 420 26.97 -16.58 -12.38
C TRP A 420 25.99 -15.64 -13.08
N THR A 421 26.33 -14.35 -13.17
CA THR A 421 25.51 -13.35 -13.85
C THR A 421 25.36 -13.65 -15.34
N THR A 422 26.46 -14.01 -16.01
CA THR A 422 26.44 -14.30 -17.46
C THR A 422 25.79 -15.65 -17.78
N GLU A 423 26.02 -16.70 -16.97
CA GLU A 423 25.32 -17.98 -17.10
C GLU A 423 23.80 -17.81 -16.92
N TYR A 424 23.39 -17.04 -15.90
CA TYR A 424 21.98 -16.79 -15.61
C TYR A 424 21.30 -15.96 -16.71
N ALA A 425 21.96 -14.88 -17.16
CA ALA A 425 21.46 -14.06 -18.27
C ALA A 425 21.32 -14.86 -19.57
N THR A 426 22.27 -15.75 -19.86
CA THR A 426 22.22 -16.62 -21.04
C THR A 426 21.01 -17.56 -20.97
N ALA A 427 20.77 -18.20 -19.82
CA ALA A 427 19.61 -19.07 -19.63
C ALA A 427 18.27 -18.33 -19.87
N TRP A 428 18.15 -17.11 -19.36
CA TRP A 428 16.95 -16.29 -19.53
C TRP A 428 16.78 -15.77 -20.95
N ALA A 429 17.85 -15.38 -21.64
CA ALA A 429 17.77 -14.98 -23.04
C ALA A 429 17.36 -16.17 -23.94
N GLU A 430 17.89 -17.38 -23.70
CA GLU A 430 17.45 -18.58 -24.39
C GLU A 430 15.96 -18.88 -24.16
N ALA A 431 15.49 -18.75 -22.92
CA ALA A 431 14.08 -18.90 -22.59
C ALA A 431 13.21 -17.83 -23.28
N GLY A 432 13.72 -16.60 -23.40
CA GLY A 432 13.13 -15.51 -24.17
C GLY A 432 12.96 -15.84 -25.66
N MET A 433 13.83 -16.67 -26.23
CA MET A 433 13.73 -17.12 -27.63
C MET A 433 12.79 -18.30 -27.86
N SER A 434 12.45 -19.07 -26.82
CA SER A 434 11.51 -20.18 -26.94
C SER A 434 10.14 -19.70 -27.42
N THR A 435 9.52 -20.45 -28.33
CA THR A 435 8.14 -20.22 -28.81
C THR A 435 7.13 -21.20 -28.23
N ALA A 436 7.52 -21.98 -27.22
CA ALA A 436 6.62 -22.92 -26.57
C ALA A 436 5.41 -22.21 -25.96
N LYS A 437 4.26 -22.91 -25.92
CA LYS A 437 2.97 -22.38 -25.41
C LYS A 437 2.52 -21.07 -26.09
N GLY A 438 2.92 -20.89 -27.36
CA GLY A 438 2.52 -19.74 -28.17
C GLY A 438 3.22 -18.43 -27.80
N LYS A 439 4.29 -18.47 -26.98
CA LYS A 439 5.08 -17.28 -26.64
C LYS A 439 5.74 -16.71 -27.91
N PRO A 440 5.66 -15.40 -28.18
CA PRO A 440 6.44 -14.77 -29.24
C PRO A 440 7.95 -14.87 -28.96
N ALA A 441 8.75 -15.12 -30.00
CA ALA A 441 10.20 -15.07 -29.87
C ALA A 441 10.66 -13.67 -29.42
N GLY A 442 11.59 -13.63 -28.47
CA GLY A 442 12.10 -12.39 -27.86
C GLY A 442 11.24 -11.88 -26.69
N ALA A 443 10.03 -12.40 -26.47
CA ALA A 443 9.28 -12.11 -25.25
C ALA A 443 9.81 -12.95 -24.08
N LEU A 444 10.03 -12.36 -22.91
CA LEU A 444 10.45 -13.11 -21.72
C LEU A 444 9.28 -13.93 -21.16
N PRO A 445 9.51 -15.18 -20.72
CA PRO A 445 8.52 -15.89 -19.92
C PRO A 445 8.41 -15.30 -18.51
N CYS A 446 7.27 -15.48 -17.83
CA CYS A 446 7.15 -15.10 -16.42
C CYS A 446 7.80 -16.13 -15.49
N ASP A 447 7.63 -17.42 -15.82
CA ASP A 447 8.08 -18.55 -15.00
C ASP A 447 8.91 -19.51 -15.85
N ILE A 448 10.01 -20.01 -15.27
CA ILE A 448 10.77 -21.13 -15.83
C ILE A 448 10.99 -22.17 -14.74
N ARG A 449 10.57 -23.43 -14.95
CA ARG A 449 10.83 -24.49 -13.97
C ARG A 449 12.32 -24.79 -13.88
N TYR A 450 12.85 -24.85 -12.66
CA TYR A 450 14.26 -25.09 -12.41
C TYR A 450 14.76 -26.39 -13.06
N SER A 451 14.04 -27.50 -12.86
CA SER A 451 14.55 -28.86 -13.12
C SER A 451 14.90 -29.12 -14.59
N ASP A 452 14.14 -28.55 -15.53
CA ASP A 452 14.24 -28.86 -16.96
C ASP A 452 14.06 -27.65 -17.89
N SER A 453 14.00 -26.43 -17.33
CA SER A 453 13.77 -25.18 -18.05
C SER A 453 12.44 -25.11 -18.83
N GLU A 454 11.41 -25.85 -18.42
CA GLU A 454 10.08 -25.67 -19.01
C GLU A 454 9.55 -24.25 -18.70
N ILE A 455 9.16 -23.50 -19.72
CA ILE A 455 8.50 -22.21 -19.55
C ILE A 455 7.01 -22.38 -19.20
N PHE A 456 6.50 -21.54 -18.29
CA PHE A 456 5.10 -21.55 -17.82
C PHE A 456 4.64 -22.92 -17.30
N PRO A 457 5.42 -23.62 -16.47
CA PRO A 457 5.20 -25.03 -16.14
C PRO A 457 3.83 -25.33 -15.50
N TYR A 458 3.15 -24.32 -14.98
CA TYR A 458 1.90 -24.42 -14.24
C TYR A 458 0.76 -23.56 -14.80
N THR A 459 0.96 -22.93 -15.96
CA THR A 459 -0.05 -22.10 -16.63
C THR A 459 -0.19 -22.50 -18.10
N GLU A 460 -1.37 -22.28 -18.67
CA GLU A 460 -1.66 -22.63 -20.07
C GLU A 460 -1.30 -21.51 -21.05
N ARG A 461 -1.30 -20.25 -20.58
CA ARG A 461 -1.01 -19.07 -21.41
C ARG A 461 0.37 -18.52 -21.08
N TYR A 462 1.06 -18.06 -22.12
CA TYR A 462 2.42 -17.51 -22.00
C TYR A 462 2.50 -16.14 -21.26
N ASN A 463 1.38 -15.51 -20.94
CA ASN A 463 1.37 -14.23 -20.21
C ASN A 463 0.79 -14.38 -18.80
N GLN A 464 0.81 -15.60 -18.26
CA GLN A 464 0.34 -15.92 -16.93
C GLN A 464 1.48 -16.52 -16.10
N SER A 465 1.48 -16.20 -14.81
CA SER A 465 2.38 -16.76 -13.80
C SER A 465 1.58 -17.37 -12.67
N VAL A 466 2.21 -18.27 -11.91
CA VAL A 466 1.72 -18.72 -10.59
C VAL A 466 1.93 -17.67 -9.48
N TYR A 467 2.69 -16.62 -9.76
CA TYR A 467 3.00 -15.51 -8.85
C TYR A 467 2.57 -14.17 -9.47
N TYR A 468 3.44 -13.47 -10.20
CA TYR A 468 3.10 -12.20 -10.87
C TYR A 468 3.32 -12.25 -12.38
N SER A 469 2.50 -11.52 -13.13
CA SER A 469 2.67 -11.39 -14.58
C SER A 469 3.47 -10.16 -14.99
N PHE A 470 4.07 -9.46 -14.03
CA PHE A 470 4.90 -8.26 -14.21
C PHE A 470 6.31 -8.46 -13.63
N GLY A 471 7.21 -7.49 -13.83
CA GLY A 471 8.61 -7.56 -13.39
C GLY A 471 9.63 -7.84 -14.48
N ASP A 472 9.20 -7.85 -15.74
CA ASP A 472 10.08 -8.02 -16.90
C ASP A 472 11.16 -6.93 -16.98
N TYR A 473 10.89 -5.73 -16.46
CA TYR A 473 11.85 -4.64 -16.39
C TYR A 473 13.11 -4.99 -15.58
N VAL A 474 12.98 -5.73 -14.46
CA VAL A 474 14.13 -6.13 -13.62
C VAL A 474 15.03 -7.09 -14.41
N MET A 475 14.42 -8.11 -15.02
CA MET A 475 15.13 -9.07 -15.86
C MET A 475 15.78 -8.40 -17.08
N LYS A 476 15.08 -7.48 -17.75
CA LYS A 476 15.63 -6.72 -18.90
C LYS A 476 16.86 -5.91 -18.50
N ASN A 477 16.84 -5.25 -17.34
CA ASN A 477 18.00 -4.51 -16.83
C ASN A 477 19.18 -5.44 -16.51
N LEU A 478 18.91 -6.62 -15.93
CA LEU A 478 19.93 -7.64 -15.70
C LEU A 478 20.57 -8.12 -17.02
N LEU A 479 19.76 -8.44 -18.04
CA LEU A 479 20.24 -8.88 -19.35
C LEU A 479 21.12 -7.81 -20.00
N LEU A 480 20.69 -6.54 -19.93
CA LEU A 480 21.48 -5.41 -20.42
C LEU A 480 22.81 -5.27 -19.65
N GLY A 481 22.78 -5.40 -18.33
CA GLY A 481 23.98 -5.39 -17.48
C GLY A 481 24.95 -6.52 -17.85
N ALA A 482 24.45 -7.74 -18.00
CA ALA A 482 25.25 -8.89 -18.41
C ALA A 482 25.88 -8.72 -19.80
N GLN A 483 25.15 -8.15 -20.76
CA GLN A 483 25.69 -7.84 -22.08
C GLN A 483 26.86 -6.85 -22.00
N ARG A 484 26.79 -5.83 -21.13
CA ARG A 484 27.88 -4.87 -20.89
C ARG A 484 29.05 -5.45 -20.10
N LEU A 485 28.81 -6.48 -19.30
CA LEU A 485 29.89 -7.26 -18.69
C LEU A 485 30.63 -8.09 -19.76
N GLY A 486 29.99 -8.42 -20.88
CA GLY A 486 30.56 -9.28 -21.90
C GLY A 486 30.42 -10.76 -21.53
N LEU A 487 29.89 -11.55 -22.45
CA LEU A 487 29.70 -12.98 -22.23
C LEU A 487 31.04 -13.73 -22.39
N PRO A 488 31.25 -14.84 -21.65
CA PRO A 488 32.44 -15.68 -21.82
C PRO A 488 32.63 -16.19 -23.26
N SER A 489 31.55 -16.39 -24.00
CA SER A 489 31.58 -16.80 -25.42
C SER A 489 32.05 -15.70 -26.38
N GLY A 490 32.03 -14.43 -25.94
CA GLY A 490 32.23 -13.27 -26.81
C GLY A 490 31.04 -12.95 -27.73
N GLU A 491 29.99 -13.79 -27.71
CA GLU A 491 28.76 -13.56 -28.48
C GLU A 491 27.81 -12.62 -27.74
N ALA A 492 26.97 -11.90 -28.47
CA ALA A 492 25.89 -11.12 -27.89
C ALA A 492 24.74 -12.03 -27.42
N LEU A 493 24.01 -11.59 -26.39
CA LEU A 493 22.75 -12.26 -26.04
C LEU A 493 21.77 -12.21 -27.22
N PRO A 494 20.91 -13.23 -27.38
CA PRO A 494 19.80 -13.18 -28.32
C PRO A 494 18.95 -11.90 -28.16
N ALA A 495 18.36 -11.44 -29.27
CA ALA A 495 17.54 -10.23 -29.27
C ALA A 495 16.25 -10.40 -28.46
N ILE A 496 16.26 -9.91 -27.22
CA ILE A 496 15.09 -9.88 -26.34
C ILE A 496 14.34 -8.56 -26.53
N CYS A 497 13.01 -8.63 -26.59
CA CYS A 497 12.13 -7.47 -26.74
C CYS A 497 12.35 -6.49 -25.59
N GLY A 498 12.64 -5.23 -25.91
CA GLY A 498 12.94 -4.19 -24.91
C GLY A 498 14.35 -4.26 -24.31
N VAL A 499 15.16 -5.27 -24.66
CA VAL A 499 16.60 -5.33 -24.38
C VAL A 499 17.34 -5.02 -25.68
N ILE A 500 17.13 -3.81 -26.20
CA ILE A 500 17.80 -3.34 -27.42
C ILE A 500 18.80 -2.27 -26.99
N GLU A 501 20.09 -2.56 -27.11
CA GLU A 501 21.09 -1.51 -27.22
C GLU A 501 20.84 -0.76 -28.54
N GLY A 502 19.96 0.24 -28.48
CA GLY A 502 19.69 1.09 -29.63
C GLY A 502 20.94 1.91 -29.96
N THR A 503 21.18 2.13 -31.25
CA THR A 503 22.10 3.20 -31.66
C THR A 503 21.63 4.53 -31.06
N PRO A 504 22.51 5.52 -30.88
CA PRO A 504 22.10 6.87 -30.48
C PRO A 504 20.91 7.39 -31.32
N GLN A 505 20.92 7.11 -32.63
CA GLN A 505 19.82 7.45 -33.53
C GLN A 505 18.51 6.75 -33.14
N ALA A 506 18.51 5.44 -32.89
CA ALA A 506 17.32 4.73 -32.47
C ALA A 506 16.75 5.25 -31.13
N SER A 507 17.61 5.74 -30.22
CA SER A 507 17.17 6.40 -29.00
C SER A 507 16.53 7.77 -29.27
N VAL A 508 17.10 8.56 -30.19
CA VAL A 508 16.51 9.84 -30.64
C VAL A 508 15.16 9.60 -31.33
N ASP A 509 15.06 8.60 -32.20
CA ASP A 509 13.83 8.26 -32.91
C ASP A 509 12.72 7.84 -31.93
N ARG A 510 13.06 7.01 -30.92
CA ARG A 510 12.15 6.65 -29.84
C ARG A 510 11.70 7.85 -29.02
N ALA A 511 12.62 8.73 -28.64
CA ALA A 511 12.29 9.94 -27.90
C ALA A 511 11.38 10.89 -28.71
N THR A 512 11.65 11.04 -30.00
CA THR A 512 10.84 11.83 -30.94
C THR A 512 9.44 11.25 -31.04
N LYS A 513 9.31 9.94 -31.26
CA LYS A 513 8.01 9.25 -31.29
C LYS A 513 7.24 9.38 -29.97
N ALA A 514 7.93 9.28 -28.84
CA ALA A 514 7.31 9.49 -27.52
C ALA A 514 6.80 10.93 -27.37
N LEU A 515 7.57 11.92 -27.83
CA LEU A 515 7.15 13.32 -27.84
C LEU A 515 5.93 13.55 -28.75
N GLU A 516 5.91 12.97 -29.94
CA GLU A 516 4.77 13.03 -30.85
C GLU A 516 3.50 12.41 -30.23
N THR A 517 3.67 11.28 -29.54
CA THR A 517 2.58 10.59 -28.82
C THR A 517 2.09 11.41 -27.63
N PHE A 518 2.99 12.09 -26.91
CA PHE A 518 2.61 12.98 -25.81
C PHE A 518 1.88 14.23 -26.31
N ALA A 519 2.33 14.81 -27.43
CA ALA A 519 1.70 15.96 -28.06
C ALA A 519 0.33 15.61 -28.68
N ASN A 520 0.17 14.37 -29.14
CA ASN A 520 -1.05 13.84 -29.75
C ASN A 520 -1.45 12.55 -29.05
N PRO A 521 -1.94 12.62 -27.79
CA PRO A 521 -2.29 11.44 -27.05
C PRO A 521 -3.38 10.67 -27.82
N PRO A 522 -3.24 9.34 -28.00
CA PRO A 522 -4.29 8.55 -28.60
C PRO A 522 -5.59 8.73 -27.80
N ALA A 523 -6.73 8.71 -28.49
CA ALA A 523 -8.02 8.76 -27.81
C ALA A 523 -8.08 7.67 -26.74
N ALA A 524 -8.42 8.04 -25.50
CA ALA A 524 -8.47 7.10 -24.39
C ALA A 524 -9.39 5.92 -24.76
N GLU A 525 -8.83 4.71 -24.85
CA GLU A 525 -9.65 3.51 -24.96
C GLU A 525 -10.36 3.30 -23.63
N PRO A 526 -11.71 3.26 -23.59
CA PRO A 526 -12.43 2.99 -22.36
C PRO A 526 -12.00 1.62 -21.80
N GLY A 527 -11.40 1.61 -20.60
CA GLY A 527 -11.06 0.38 -19.88
C GLY A 527 -9.62 -0.13 -20.04
N LYS A 528 -8.70 0.63 -20.64
CA LYS A 528 -7.26 0.39 -20.48
C LYS A 528 -6.64 1.56 -19.73
N SER A 529 -6.42 1.38 -18.43
CA SER A 529 -5.57 2.25 -17.62
C SER A 529 -4.09 1.97 -17.91
#